data_AF-A0A958ZLJ1-F1
#
_entry.id   AF-A0A958ZLJ1-F1
#
_cell.length_a   1.000
_cell.length_b   1.000
_cell.length_c   1.000
_cell.angle_alpha   90.00
_cell.angle_beta   90.00
_cell.angle_gamma   90.00
#
_symmetry.space_group_name_H-M   'P 1'
#
loop_
_entity.id
_entity.type
_entity.pdbx_description
1 polymer ?
#
loop_
_entity_poly.entity_id
_entity_poly.type
_entity_poly.pdbx_seq_one_letter_code
_entity_poly.pdbx_strand_id
1 'polypeptide(L)'
;MQKIVALLTLLYSLSSCSQKKETFDNYTASIRDFQYEMNKEFSDKKTSPLTEEDLKKFTALDFFPIDSTYRIEAIFELDENPTFFEMPTTTTRRPLYKTFGKAIFQLNGKELTL
;
A
#
# COMPACT_ATOMS: atom_id res chain seq x y z
N MET A 1 4.72 49.46 -32.68
CA MET A 1 5.68 48.37 -32.43
C MET A 1 5.79 48.00 -30.95
N GLN A 2 5.94 48.95 -30.02
CA GLN A 2 5.97 48.66 -28.57
C GLN A 2 4.76 47.84 -28.05
N LYS A 3 3.53 48.15 -28.49
CA LYS A 3 2.33 47.41 -28.07
C LYS A 3 2.30 45.95 -28.57
N ILE A 4 2.92 45.67 -29.73
CA ILE A 4 2.99 44.33 -30.33
C ILE A 4 4.06 43.49 -29.62
N VAL A 5 5.21 44.11 -29.31
CA VAL A 5 6.28 43.49 -28.50
C VAL A 5 5.77 43.15 -27.10
N ALA A 6 5.01 44.07 -26.47
CA ALA A 6 4.38 43.83 -25.16
C ALA A 6 3.36 42.68 -25.19
N LEU A 7 2.59 42.56 -26.27
CA LEU A 7 1.60 41.48 -26.44
C LEU A 7 2.28 40.12 -26.63
N LEU A 8 3.39 40.08 -27.37
CA LEU A 8 4.19 38.86 -27.60
C LEU A 8 4.91 38.39 -26.33
N THR A 9 5.40 39.32 -25.49
CA THR A 9 5.99 38.97 -24.19
C THR A 9 4.95 38.44 -23.20
N LEU A 10 3.71 38.95 -23.26
CA LEU A 10 2.61 38.50 -22.39
C LEU A 10 2.10 37.09 -22.79
N LEU A 11 2.13 36.76 -24.09
CA LEU A 11 1.79 35.40 -24.56
C LEU A 11 2.85 34.36 -24.15
N TYR A 12 4.13 34.73 -24.15
CA TYR A 12 5.23 33.80 -23.81
C TYR A 12 5.20 33.36 -22.33
N SER A 13 4.69 34.21 -21.43
CA SER A 13 4.52 33.88 -20.00
C SER A 13 3.39 32.89 -19.71
N LEU A 14 2.44 32.70 -20.63
CA LEU A 14 1.30 31.78 -20.43
C LEU A 14 1.66 30.33 -20.81
N SER A 15 2.80 30.09 -21.46
CA SER A 15 3.25 28.75 -21.86
C SER A 15 4.06 28.01 -20.79
N SER A 16 4.36 28.64 -19.64
CA SER A 16 5.19 28.05 -18.58
C SER A 16 4.42 27.35 -17.45
N CYS A 17 3.10 27.23 -17.54
CA CYS A 17 2.29 26.53 -16.53
C CYS A 17 1.65 25.26 -17.10
N SER A 18 2.48 24.28 -17.42
CA SER A 18 2.07 22.88 -17.53
C SER A 18 3.08 22.03 -16.77
N GLN A 19 3.14 22.21 -15.44
CA GLN A 19 3.77 21.21 -14.59
C GLN A 19 2.81 20.02 -14.56
N LYS A 20 3.09 18.99 -15.37
CA LYS A 20 2.57 17.66 -15.11
C LYS A 20 2.89 17.35 -13.65
N LYS A 21 1.85 17.12 -12.85
CA LYS A 21 1.99 16.65 -11.48
C LYS A 21 2.57 15.24 -11.57
N GLU A 22 3.88 15.13 -11.60
CA GLU A 22 4.54 13.84 -11.46
C GLU A 22 4.20 13.33 -10.07
N THR A 23 3.32 12.35 -10.02
CA THR A 23 3.14 11.52 -8.83
C THR A 23 4.43 10.77 -8.63
N PHE A 24 5.32 11.32 -7.81
CA PHE A 24 6.49 10.61 -7.33
C PHE A 24 5.99 9.43 -6.50
N ASP A 25 5.86 8.26 -7.12
CA ASP A 25 5.55 7.02 -6.42
C ASP A 25 6.74 6.68 -5.53
N ASN A 26 6.75 7.22 -4.32
CA ASN A 26 7.80 6.96 -3.36
C ASN A 26 7.51 5.62 -2.67
N TYR A 27 7.54 4.55 -3.46
CA TYR A 27 7.32 3.16 -3.04
C TYR A 27 8.01 2.83 -1.72
N THR A 28 9.26 3.24 -1.57
CA THR A 28 10.02 2.97 -0.35
C THR A 28 9.62 3.86 0.81
N ALA A 29 9.28 5.14 0.59
CA ALA A 29 8.83 6.00 1.68
C ALA A 29 7.46 5.58 2.23
N SER A 30 6.48 5.26 1.37
CA SER A 30 5.17 4.82 1.86
C SER A 30 5.27 3.54 2.71
N ILE A 31 6.16 2.61 2.33
CA ILE A 31 6.45 1.43 3.15
C ILE A 31 7.11 1.83 4.47
N ARG A 32 8.10 2.72 4.46
CA ARG A 32 8.76 3.19 5.71
C ARG A 32 7.80 3.91 6.64
N ASP A 33 6.90 4.72 6.10
CA ASP A 33 5.87 5.42 6.86
C ASP A 33 4.91 4.41 7.51
N PHE A 34 4.48 3.38 6.76
CA PHE A 34 3.68 2.28 7.30
C PHE A 34 4.42 1.51 8.39
N GLN A 35 5.69 1.15 8.18
CA GLN A 35 6.53 0.46 9.17
C GLN A 35 6.67 1.29 10.46
N TYR A 36 6.84 2.61 10.32
CA TYR A 36 6.91 3.55 11.44
C TYR A 36 5.60 3.60 12.24
N GLU A 37 4.46 3.81 11.57
CA GLU A 37 3.16 3.88 12.27
C GLU A 37 2.81 2.54 12.93
N MET A 38 3.12 1.41 12.31
CA MET A 38 2.87 0.10 12.95
C MET A 38 3.77 -0.12 14.18
N ASN A 39 5.05 0.27 14.13
CA ASN A 39 5.91 0.23 15.32
C ASN A 39 5.38 1.13 16.44
N LYS A 40 4.88 2.31 16.09
CA LYS A 40 4.28 3.25 17.04
C LYS A 40 3.04 2.64 17.70
N GLU A 41 2.14 2.03 16.92
CA GLU A 41 0.95 1.34 17.44
C GLU A 41 1.32 0.19 18.39
N PHE A 42 2.29 -0.64 18.02
CA PHE A 42 2.75 -1.75 18.86
C PHE A 42 3.53 -1.29 20.09
N SER A 43 4.09 -0.09 20.08
CA SER A 43 4.75 0.52 21.24
C SER A 43 3.79 1.24 22.20
N ASP A 44 2.54 1.51 21.80
CA ASP A 44 1.57 2.21 22.65
C ASP A 44 0.96 1.25 23.67
N LYS A 45 1.24 1.47 24.95
CA LYS A 45 0.70 0.68 26.07
C LYS A 45 -0.83 0.54 26.07
N LYS A 46 -1.57 1.48 25.50
CA LYS A 46 -3.04 1.47 25.53
C LYS A 46 -3.66 0.60 24.43
N THR A 47 -3.02 0.53 23.27
CA THR A 47 -3.57 -0.11 22.07
C THR A 47 -2.77 -1.31 21.60
N SER A 48 -1.56 -1.49 22.12
CA SER A 48 -0.65 -2.55 21.71
C SER A 48 -1.28 -3.93 21.93
N PRO A 49 -1.15 -4.85 20.95
CA PRO A 49 -1.53 -6.25 21.13
C PRO A 49 -0.50 -7.05 21.94
N LEU A 50 0.65 -6.46 22.29
CA LEU A 50 1.72 -7.12 23.04
C LEU A 50 1.35 -7.28 24.53
N THR A 51 1.88 -8.33 25.15
CA THR A 51 1.83 -8.47 26.61
C THR A 51 2.63 -7.35 27.30
N GLU A 52 2.38 -7.09 28.59
CA GLU A 52 3.16 -6.08 29.32
C GLU A 52 4.65 -6.46 29.39
N GLU A 53 4.96 -7.76 29.46
CA GLU A 53 6.32 -8.29 29.47
C GLU A 53 7.03 -8.08 28.13
N ASP A 54 6.35 -8.34 27.02
CA ASP A 54 6.91 -8.17 25.67
C ASP A 54 7.04 -6.70 25.32
N LEU A 55 6.06 -5.87 25.68
CA LEU A 55 6.10 -4.42 25.46
C LEU A 55 7.31 -3.78 26.15
N LYS A 56 7.70 -4.24 27.34
CA LYS A 56 8.91 -3.74 28.05
C LYS A 56 10.21 -4.02 27.30
N LYS A 57 10.23 -5.03 26.42
CA LYS A 57 11.40 -5.41 25.61
C LYS A 57 11.25 -5.01 24.15
N PHE A 58 10.07 -4.54 23.75
CA PHE A 58 9.75 -4.20 22.38
C PHE A 58 10.57 -2.99 21.92
N THR A 59 11.21 -3.14 20.76
CA THR A 59 12.00 -2.07 20.13
C THR A 59 11.40 -1.71 18.78
N ALA A 60 11.14 -2.72 17.94
CA ALA A 60 10.46 -2.61 16.67
C ALA A 60 9.98 -4.01 16.24
N LEU A 61 9.07 -4.06 15.27
CA LEU A 61 8.66 -5.26 14.55
C LEU A 61 9.75 -5.68 13.54
N ASP A 62 9.84 -6.99 13.33
CA ASP A 62 10.70 -7.57 12.31
C ASP A 62 10.03 -7.48 10.94
N PHE A 63 10.58 -6.64 10.08
CA PHE A 63 10.12 -6.48 8.70
C PHE A 63 11.03 -7.24 7.73
N PHE A 64 10.42 -7.84 6.69
CA PHE A 64 11.19 -8.25 5.53
C PHE A 64 11.85 -7.02 4.86
N PRO A 65 13.04 -7.18 4.26
CA PRO A 65 13.64 -6.12 3.44
C PRO A 65 12.67 -5.64 2.36
N ILE A 66 12.70 -4.34 2.06
CA ILE A 66 11.89 -3.77 1.00
C ILE A 66 12.36 -4.34 -0.34
N ASP A 67 11.53 -5.15 -0.96
CA ASP A 67 11.82 -5.86 -2.20
C ASP A 67 10.68 -5.68 -3.20
N SER A 68 10.95 -4.93 -4.27
CA SER A 68 9.98 -4.66 -5.33
C SER A 68 9.62 -5.89 -6.15
N THR A 69 10.38 -6.99 -6.06
CA THR A 69 10.04 -8.28 -6.69
C THR A 69 8.68 -8.80 -6.22
N TYR A 70 8.30 -8.45 -4.98
CA TYR A 70 7.01 -8.82 -4.39
C TYR A 70 5.94 -7.73 -4.53
N ARG A 71 6.24 -6.62 -5.20
CA ARG A 71 5.25 -5.64 -5.65
C ARG A 71 4.80 -6.03 -7.05
N ILE A 72 3.68 -6.73 -7.12
CA ILE A 72 3.13 -7.28 -8.36
C ILE A 72 1.79 -6.63 -8.69
N GLU A 73 1.53 -6.45 -9.98
CA GLU A 73 0.20 -6.17 -10.48
C GLU A 73 -0.53 -7.51 -10.69
N ALA A 74 -1.73 -7.62 -10.13
CA ALA A 74 -2.56 -8.83 -10.22
C ALA A 74 -3.84 -8.52 -11.00
N ILE A 75 -4.30 -9.49 -11.78
CA ILE A 75 -5.63 -9.48 -12.36
C ILE A 75 -6.60 -9.85 -11.25
N PHE A 76 -7.54 -8.95 -10.97
CA PHE A 76 -8.62 -9.22 -10.02
C PHE A 76 -9.84 -9.81 -10.75
N GLU A 77 -10.25 -10.99 -10.34
CA GLU A 77 -11.45 -11.67 -10.82
C GLU A 77 -12.48 -11.72 -9.69
N LEU A 78 -13.62 -11.04 -9.86
CA LEU A 78 -14.71 -11.08 -8.88
C LEU A 78 -15.39 -12.46 -8.91
N ASP A 79 -15.69 -13.03 -7.72
CA ASP A 79 -16.46 -14.27 -7.65
C ASP A 79 -17.96 -13.96 -7.74
N GLU A 80 -18.55 -14.21 -8.91
CA GLU A 80 -19.98 -14.01 -9.15
C GLU A 80 -20.86 -15.04 -8.40
N ASN A 81 -20.29 -16.17 -7.97
CA ASN A 81 -20.99 -17.24 -7.25
C ASN A 81 -20.22 -17.62 -5.97
N PRO A 82 -20.19 -16.70 -4.98
CA PRO A 82 -19.29 -16.80 -3.84
C PRO A 82 -19.57 -18.05 -3.00
N THR A 83 -18.55 -18.87 -2.82
CA THR A 83 -18.61 -20.02 -1.91
C THR A 83 -18.34 -19.58 -0.47
N PHE A 84 -19.14 -20.08 0.46
CA PHE A 84 -18.93 -19.86 1.89
C PHE A 84 -18.05 -20.96 2.49
N PHE A 85 -17.13 -20.57 3.36
CA PHE A 85 -16.24 -21.51 4.06
C PHE A 85 -15.90 -21.00 5.46
N GLU A 86 -15.62 -21.94 6.35
CA GLU A 86 -15.18 -21.63 7.71
C GLU A 86 -13.65 -21.46 7.74
N MET A 87 -13.15 -20.39 8.37
CA MET A 87 -11.72 -20.25 8.64
C MET A 87 -11.41 -20.59 10.09
N PRO A 88 -10.40 -21.44 10.37
CA PRO A 88 -9.97 -21.67 11.74
C PRO A 88 -9.36 -20.39 12.32
N THR A 89 -9.62 -20.13 13.60
CA THR A 89 -8.93 -19.08 14.37
C THR A 89 -7.97 -19.73 15.37
N THR A 90 -7.21 -18.92 16.10
CA THR A 90 -6.40 -19.39 17.25
C THR A 90 -7.25 -19.90 18.42
N THR A 91 -8.58 -19.76 18.34
CA THR A 91 -9.55 -20.28 19.30
C THR A 91 -10.45 -21.34 18.65
N THR A 92 -11.42 -21.88 19.39
CA THR A 92 -12.41 -22.82 18.84
C THR A 92 -13.38 -22.20 17.83
N ARG A 93 -13.43 -20.88 17.73
CA ARG A 93 -14.33 -20.17 16.80
C ARG A 93 -13.95 -20.43 15.35
N ARG A 94 -14.97 -20.66 14.53
CA ARG A 94 -14.88 -20.85 13.08
C ARG A 94 -15.82 -19.86 12.37
N PRO A 95 -15.41 -18.61 12.18
CA PRO A 95 -16.24 -17.65 11.47
C PRO A 95 -16.43 -18.12 10.01
N LEU A 96 -17.64 -17.90 9.52
CA LEU A 96 -18.00 -18.14 8.13
C LEU A 96 -17.57 -16.94 7.29
N TYR A 97 -16.78 -17.19 6.26
CA TYR A 97 -16.37 -16.22 5.25
C TYR A 97 -16.96 -16.59 3.90
N LYS A 98 -16.98 -15.63 2.98
CA LYS A 98 -17.30 -15.85 1.57
C LYS A 98 -16.10 -15.49 0.72
N THR A 99 -15.82 -16.28 -0.31
CA THR A 99 -14.87 -15.88 -1.35
C THR A 99 -15.41 -14.61 -2.02
N PHE A 100 -14.60 -13.56 -2.07
CA PHE A 100 -14.99 -12.30 -2.73
C PHE A 100 -14.53 -12.25 -4.17
N GLY A 101 -13.34 -12.78 -4.43
CA GLY A 101 -12.70 -12.81 -5.73
C GLY A 101 -11.34 -13.45 -5.61
N LYS A 102 -10.61 -13.48 -6.72
CA LYS A 102 -9.26 -14.03 -6.85
C LYS A 102 -8.32 -12.96 -7.36
N ALA A 103 -7.08 -12.99 -6.89
CA ALA A 103 -5.98 -12.23 -7.46
C ALA A 103 -5.05 -13.20 -8.22
N ILE A 104 -4.95 -13.04 -9.54
CA ILE A 104 -4.13 -13.88 -10.41
C ILE A 104 -2.91 -13.08 -10.85
N PHE A 105 -1.72 -13.63 -10.65
CA PHE A 105 -0.46 -12.92 -10.91
C PHE A 105 0.70 -13.85 -11.23
N GLN A 106 1.78 -13.29 -11.76
CA GLN A 106 3.03 -13.99 -12.00
C GLN A 106 4.06 -13.61 -10.93
N LEU A 107 4.69 -14.60 -10.32
CA LEU A 107 5.80 -14.39 -9.39
C LEU A 107 6.86 -15.45 -9.63
N ASN A 108 8.11 -15.01 -9.84
CA ASN A 108 9.26 -15.89 -10.12
C ASN A 108 9.01 -16.84 -11.31
N GLY A 109 8.35 -16.35 -12.36
CA GLY A 109 8.02 -17.11 -13.58
C GLY A 109 6.93 -18.17 -13.40
N LYS A 110 6.18 -18.12 -12.29
CA LYS A 110 5.06 -19.02 -12.03
C LYS A 110 3.77 -18.23 -11.87
N GLU A 111 2.71 -18.71 -12.50
CA GLU A 111 1.37 -18.22 -12.27
C GLU A 111 0.87 -18.68 -10.90
N LEU A 112 0.32 -17.75 -10.13
CA LEU A 112 -0.24 -17.99 -8.80
C LEU A 112 -1.62 -17.34 -8.71
N THR A 113 -2.46 -17.90 -7.84
CA THR A 113 -3.79 -17.37 -7.52
C THR A 113 -3.94 -17.29 -6.01
N LEU A 114 -4.39 -16.14 -5.52
CA LEU A 114 -4.78 -15.90 -4.13
C LEU A 114 -6.28 -15.65 -4.03
#